data_AF-A0A397SXM4-F1
#
_entry.id   AF-A0A397SXM4-F1
#
_cell.length_a   1.000
_cell.length_b   1.000
_cell.length_c   1.000
_cell.angle_alpha   90.00
_cell.angle_beta   90.00
_cell.angle_gamma   90.00
#
_symmetry.space_group_name_H-M   'P 1'
#
loop_
_entity.id
_entity.type
_entity.pdbx_description
1 polymer ?
#
loop_
_entity_poly.entity_id
_entity_poly.type
_entity_poly.pdbx_seq_one_letter_code
_entity_poly.pdbx_strand_id
1 'polypeptide(L)' 'MSITLLCLVKGNTTANAFAVDIDREKLVSHLKKVIKAEKAPEFDNFPADKLKLWKVTIPDDRDDPLSNLSHQDDQNSL' A
#
# COMPACT_ATOMS: atom_id res chain seq x y z
N MET A 1 13.70 -12.16 9.51
CA MET A 1 12.34 -12.63 9.93
C MET A 1 11.34 -11.95 9.02
N SER A 2 10.48 -12.68 8.31
CA SER A 2 9.52 -12.09 7.38
C SER A 2 8.22 -11.66 8.05
N ILE A 3 7.58 -10.66 7.46
CA ILE A 3 6.20 -10.27 7.72
C ILE A 3 5.44 -10.26 6.40
N THR A 4 4.14 -10.50 6.46
CA THR A 4 3.23 -10.37 5.33
C THR A 4 2.45 -9.07 5.48
N LEU A 5 2.47 -8.24 4.44
CA LEU A 5 1.73 -6.98 4.37
C LEU A 5 0.59 -7.12 3.36
N LEU A 6 -0.62 -6.81 3.78
CA LEU A 6 -1.74 -6.64 2.85
C LEU A 6 -1.68 -5.24 2.23
N CYS A 7 -1.55 -5.22 0.91
CA CYS A 7 -1.43 -4.02 0.10
C CYS A 7 -2.72 -3.79 -0.68
N LEU A 8 -3.15 -2.52 -0.74
CA LEU A 8 -4.30 -2.10 -1.52
C LEU A 8 -3.93 -0.92 -2.41
N VAL A 9 -4.39 -0.97 -3.66
CA VAL A 9 -4.30 0.16 -4.59
C VAL A 9 -5.45 1.12 -4.33
N LYS A 10 -5.14 2.41 -4.15
CA LYS A 10 -6.17 3.46 -3.98
C LYS A 10 -7.16 3.41 -5.15
N GLY A 11 -8.45 3.40 -4.84
CA GLY A 11 -9.53 3.31 -5.84
C GLY A 11 -10.02 1.89 -6.13
N ASN A 12 -9.32 0.86 -5.64
CA ASN A 12 -9.79 -0.52 -5.69
C ASN A 12 -10.58 -0.91 -4.42
N THR A 13 -11.35 -1.99 -4.52
CA THR A 13 -12.05 -2.60 -3.38
C THR A 13 -11.12 -3.50 -2.56
N THR A 14 -11.46 -3.73 -1.28
CA THR A 14 -10.74 -4.64 -0.36
C THR A 14 -10.51 -6.03 -0.94
N ALA A 15 -11.47 -6.55 -1.72
CA ALA A 15 -11.35 -7.85 -2.39
C ALA A 15 -10.18 -7.95 -3.38
N ASN A 16 -9.65 -6.80 -3.85
CA ASN A 16 -8.49 -6.72 -4.74
C ASN A 16 -7.17 -6.46 -3.99
N ALA A 17 -7.20 -6.48 -2.65
CA ALA A 17 -5.98 -6.43 -1.86
C ALA A 17 -5.10 -7.66 -2.16
N PHE A 18 -3.80 -7.47 -2.07
CA PHE A 18 -2.81 -8.50 -2.36
C PHE A 18 -1.76 -8.55 -1.25
N ALA A 19 -1.26 -9.74 -0.99
CA ALA A 19 -0.25 -9.96 0.02
C ALA A 19 1.16 -9.73 -0.55
N VAL A 20 2.03 -9.14 0.24
CA VAL A 20 3.46 -8.99 -0.07
C VAL A 20 4.27 -9.45 1.13
N ASP A 21 5.17 -10.39 0.89
CA ASP A 21 6.13 -10.83 1.91
C ASP A 21 7.40 -9.98 1.85
N ILE A 22 7.85 -9.54 3.02
CA ILE A 22 9.09 -8.79 3.16
C ILE A 22 9.81 -9.14 4.45
N ASP A 23 11.14 -9.18 4.39
CA ASP A 23 11.93 -9.25 5.61
C ASP A 23 11.82 -7.93 6.41
N ARG A 24 11.49 -8.04 7.70
CA ARG A 24 11.24 -6.91 8.60
C ARG A 24 12.42 -5.94 8.74
N GLU A 25 13.63 -6.37 8.42
CA GLU A 25 14.86 -5.56 8.51
C GLU A 25 15.12 -4.78 7.22
N LYS A 26 14.33 -5.03 6.16
CA LYS A 26 14.45 -4.32 4.88
C LYS A 26 13.78 -2.95 4.93
N LEU A 27 14.37 -2.02 4.21
CA LEU A 27 13.87 -0.66 4.06
C LEU A 27 12.60 -0.61 3.19
N VAL A 28 11.86 0.48 3.33
CA VAL A 28 10.66 0.78 2.52
C VAL A 28 10.98 0.82 1.02
N SER A 29 12.20 1.18 0.63
CA SER A 29 12.63 1.14 -0.78
C SER A 29 12.62 -0.28 -1.35
N HIS A 30 12.89 -1.29 -0.52
CA HIS A 30 12.77 -2.69 -0.91
C HIS A 30 11.30 -3.08 -1.02
N LEU A 31 10.46 -2.67 -0.06
CA LEU A 31 9.01 -2.89 -0.11
C LEU A 31 8.39 -2.37 -1.41
N LYS A 32 8.75 -1.14 -1.83
CA LYS A 32 8.28 -0.58 -3.11
C LYS A 32 8.65 -1.45 -4.31
N LYS A 33 9.85 -2.04 -4.32
CA LYS A 33 10.28 -2.94 -5.41
C LYS A 33 9.50 -4.24 -5.42
N VAL A 34 9.27 -4.83 -4.25
CA VAL A 34 8.49 -6.07 -4.14
C VAL A 34 7.03 -5.83 -4.55
N ILE A 35 6.40 -4.75 -4.08
CA ILE A 35 5.04 -4.35 -4.50
C ILE A 35 4.94 -4.19 -6.01
N LYS A 36 5.93 -3.51 -6.63
CA LYS A 36 5.95 -3.34 -8.09
C LYS A 36 6.04 -4.69 -8.81
N ALA A 37 6.91 -5.59 -8.35
CA ALA A 37 7.08 -6.90 -8.96
C ALA A 37 5.82 -7.76 -8.85
N GLU A 38 5.14 -7.72 -7.69
CA GLU A 38 3.89 -8.46 -7.45
C GLU A 38 2.74 -8.02 -8.38
N LYS A 39 2.71 -6.73 -8.76
CA LYS A 39 1.72 -6.15 -9.66
C LYS A 39 2.18 -6.00 -11.10
N ALA A 40 3.28 -6.65 -11.49
CA ALA A 40 3.66 -6.69 -12.90
C ALA A 40 2.59 -7.45 -13.71
N PRO A 41 2.23 -6.99 -14.93
CA PRO A 41 2.81 -5.86 -15.64
C PRO A 41 2.15 -4.50 -15.36
N GLU A 42 1.07 -4.44 -14.58
CA GLU A 42 0.29 -3.22 -14.32
C GLU A 42 1.18 -2.07 -13.82
N PHE A 43 2.16 -2.37 -12.95
CA PHE A 43 3.05 -1.36 -12.35
C PHE A 43 4.37 -1.17 -13.10
N ASP A 44 4.55 -1.76 -14.28
CA ASP A 44 5.83 -1.68 -15.00
C ASP A 44 6.12 -0.30 -15.59
N ASN A 45 5.07 0.49 -15.83
CA ASN A 45 5.12 1.79 -16.52
C ASN A 45 5.83 2.91 -15.74
N PHE A 46 6.17 2.72 -14.47
CA PHE A 46 6.86 3.73 -13.65
C PHE A 46 7.87 3.08 -12.69
N PRO A 47 8.97 3.74 -12.33
CA PRO A 47 9.96 3.15 -11.43
C PRO A 47 9.42 3.03 -10.00
N ALA A 48 9.91 2.02 -9.26
CA ALA A 48 9.36 1.67 -7.94
C ALA A 48 9.40 2.82 -6.92
N ASP A 49 10.38 3.74 -7.01
CA ASP A 49 10.48 4.89 -6.12
C ASP A 49 9.28 5.86 -6.20
N LYS A 50 8.59 5.90 -7.34
CA LYS A 50 7.38 6.71 -7.55
C LYS A 50 6.14 6.18 -6.83
N LEU A 51 6.17 4.95 -6.30
CA LEU A 51 5.10 4.45 -5.44
C LEU A 51 5.02 5.28 -4.16
N LYS A 52 3.84 5.84 -3.89
CA LYS A 52 3.50 6.44 -2.60
C LYS A 52 2.81 5.38 -1.76
N LEU A 53 3.41 5.05 -0.61
CA LEU A 53 2.88 4.07 0.33
C LEU A 53 2.32 4.79 1.53
N TRP A 54 1.16 4.35 2.01
CA TRP A 54 0.50 4.87 3.19
C TRP A 54 0.28 3.73 4.18
N LYS A 55 0.70 3.92 5.43
CA LYS A 55 0.38 2.99 6.50
C LYS A 55 -1.04 3.28 6.97
N VAL A 56 -1.95 2.35 6.73
CA VAL A 56 -3.33 2.45 7.20
C VAL A 56 -3.46 1.64 8.48
N THR A 57 -4.06 2.24 9.51
CA THR A 57 -4.55 1.50 10.67
C THR A 57 -6.04 1.26 10.44
N ILE A 58 -6.38 0.00 10.18
CA ILE A 58 -7.78 -0.40 10.02
C ILE A 58 -8.35 -0.70 11.41
N PRO A 59 -9.37 0.06 11.89
CA PRO A 59 -10.09 -0.33 13.09
C PRO A 59 -10.93 -1.59 12.80
N ASP A 60 -10.85 -2.57 13.71
CA ASP A 60 -11.46 -3.91 13.62
C ASP A 60 -13.00 -3.88 13.51
N ASP A 61 -13.63 -2.80 13.96
CA ASP A 61 -15.07 -2.69 14.22
C ASP A 61 -15.92 -2.12 13.05
N ARG A 62 -15.48 -2.25 11.79
CA ARG A 62 -16.21 -1.65 10.64
C ARG A 62 -16.43 -2.62 9.48
N ASP A 63 -17.68 -2.71 9.02
CA ASP A 63 -18.12 -3.51 7.87
C ASP A 63 -17.46 -3.13 6.53
N ASP A 64 -16.96 -1.90 6.39
CA ASP A 64 -16.07 -1.52 5.29
C ASP A 64 -14.89 -0.69 5.83
N PRO A 65 -13.73 -1.33 6.09
CA PRO A 65 -12.61 -0.70 6.79
C PRO A 65 -11.93 0.45 6.03
N LEU A 66 -12.28 0.66 4.77
CA LEU A 66 -11.59 1.57 3.86
C LEU A 66 -12.47 2.69 3.31
N SER A 67 -13.78 2.64 3.56
CA SER A 67 -14.74 3.71 3.28
C SER A 67 -14.33 5.09 3.79
N ASN A 68 -13.44 5.15 4.79
CA ASN A 68 -12.89 6.38 5.37
C ASN A 68 -11.45 6.71 4.95
N LEU A 69 -10.86 5.99 3.99
CA LEU A 69 -9.61 6.39 3.32
C LEU A 69 -9.84 7.56 2.34
N SER A 70 -10.68 8.50 2.73
CA SER A 70 -10.66 9.86 2.23
C SER A 70 -9.34 10.45 2.73
N HIS A 71 -8.29 10.37 1.92
CA HIS A 71 -7.14 11.23 2.13
C HIS A 71 -7.67 12.66 2.09
N GLN A 72 -7.79 13.30 3.26
CA GLN A 72 -7.65 14.73 3.33
C GLN A 72 -6.20 14.97 2.87
N ASP A 73 -6.06 15.39 1.62
CA ASP A 73 -4.89 16.17 1.24
C ASP A 73 -4.88 17.36 2.22
N ASP A 74 -4.05 17.27 3.26
CA ASP A 74 -3.73 18.39 4.15
C ASP A 74 -3.11 19.51 3.29
N GLN A 75 -3.97 20.29 2.63
CA GLN A 75 -3.66 21.64 2.21
C GLN A 75 -3.75 22.54 3.44
N ASN A 76 -2.71 22.48 4.28
CA ASN A 76 -2.43 23.52 5.26
C ASN A 76 -0.89 23.68 5.30
N SER A 77 -0.29 24.52 4.47
CA SER A 77 -0.25 26.00 4.51
C SER A 77 1.18 26.42 4.84
N LEU A 78 1.81 27.10 3.88
CA LEU A 78 2.46 28.40 4.08
C LEU A 78 2.14 29.28 2.87
#